data_AF-A0A0G4EJY7-F1
#
_entry.id   AF-A0A0G4EJY7-F1
#
_cell.length_a   1.000
_cell.length_b   1.000
_cell.length_c   1.000
_cell.angle_alpha   90.00
_cell.angle_beta   90.00
_cell.angle_gamma   90.00
#
_symmetry.space_group_name_H-M   'P 1'
#
loop_
_entity.id
_entity.type
_entity.pdbx_description
1 polymer ?
#
loop_
_entity_poly.entity_id
_entity_poly.type
_entity_poly.pdbx_seq_one_letter_code
_entity_poly.pdbx_strand_id
1 'polypeptide(L)'
;MVFDHFRLSLFLICKPLHYKGCTFHRIIPMFMCQGGDFTAGNGTGGESIYGEKFADEDFSFKHTEPYLLSMANSGPNTNGSQFFITTVSTPWLDGKHVVFGKVLDGANVVKAMEAQSSQGGRTARPVIIAGCGQIA
;
A
#
# COMPACT_ATOMS: atom_id res chain seq x y z
N MET A 1 4.12 15.01 -0.41
CA MET A 1 5.17 14.00 -0.66
C MET A 1 4.59 12.60 -0.83
N VAL A 2 3.67 12.13 0.03
CA VAL A 2 3.08 10.78 -0.07
C VAL A 2 2.33 10.59 -1.39
N PHE A 3 1.45 11.55 -1.74
CA PHE A 3 0.66 11.48 -2.96
C PHE A 3 1.53 11.56 -4.22
N ASP A 4 2.53 12.45 -4.20
CA ASP A 4 3.53 12.56 -5.27
C ASP A 4 4.34 11.27 -5.37
N HIS A 5 4.77 10.66 -4.27
CA HIS A 5 5.49 9.38 -4.30
C HIS A 5 4.65 8.26 -4.96
N PHE A 6 3.38 8.15 -4.58
CA PHE A 6 2.49 7.15 -5.14
C PHE A 6 2.26 7.36 -6.66
N ARG A 7 2.19 8.62 -7.11
CA ARG A 7 2.04 8.99 -8.54
C ARG A 7 3.33 8.88 -9.35
N LEU A 8 4.47 9.31 -8.80
CA LEU A 8 5.77 9.43 -9.47
C LEU A 8 6.56 8.11 -9.50
N SER A 9 5.88 6.98 -9.58
CA SER A 9 6.50 5.68 -9.89
C SER A 9 7.01 5.60 -11.36
N LEU A 10 7.48 6.72 -11.92
CA LEU A 10 7.98 6.89 -13.26
C LEU A 10 9.45 7.36 -13.19
N PHE A 11 10.35 6.40 -13.43
CA PHE A 11 11.77 6.58 -13.80
C PHE A 11 12.68 7.38 -12.84
N LEU A 12 13.38 6.66 -11.95
CA LEU A 12 14.66 7.11 -11.36
C LEU A 12 15.77 6.06 -11.51
N ILE A 13 16.69 6.38 -12.42
CA ILE A 13 18.12 6.08 -12.65
C ILE A 13 18.75 4.70 -12.39
N CYS A 14 18.22 3.73 -11.62
CA CYS A 14 18.87 2.40 -11.56
C CYS A 14 17.96 1.17 -11.42
N LYS A 15 16.67 1.34 -11.10
CA LYS A 15 15.63 0.31 -11.20
C LYS A 15 14.30 0.99 -11.52
N PRO A 16 13.41 0.39 -12.33
CA PRO A 16 12.14 1.00 -12.59
C PRO A 16 11.29 0.96 -11.30
N LEU A 17 11.20 2.11 -10.62
CA LEU A 17 10.38 2.37 -9.44
C LEU A 17 8.90 2.28 -9.77
N HIS A 18 8.39 1.10 -10.12
CA HIS A 18 6.99 0.90 -10.49
C HIS A 18 6.33 -0.22 -9.69
N TYR A 19 5.02 -0.11 -9.48
CA TYR A 19 4.24 -1.16 -8.83
C TYR A 19 3.90 -2.33 -9.76
N LYS A 20 4.15 -2.22 -11.08
CA LYS A 20 3.92 -3.33 -12.01
C LYS A 20 4.77 -4.54 -11.63
N GLY A 21 4.13 -5.69 -11.48
CA GLY A 21 4.74 -6.95 -11.03
C GLY A 21 4.88 -7.07 -9.51
N CYS A 22 4.58 -6.01 -8.73
CA CYS A 22 4.60 -6.08 -7.29
C CYS A 22 3.44 -6.94 -6.76
N THR A 23 3.71 -7.70 -5.71
CA THR A 23 2.74 -8.60 -5.09
C THR A 23 2.14 -7.98 -3.83
N PHE A 24 0.86 -8.25 -3.61
CA PHE A 24 0.25 -8.10 -2.29
C PHE A 24 0.71 -9.26 -1.41
N HIS A 25 1.81 -9.04 -0.71
CA HIS A 25 2.52 -10.07 0.06
C HIS A 25 1.83 -10.39 1.38
N ARG A 26 0.94 -9.51 1.87
CA ARG A 26 0.19 -9.72 3.11
C ARG A 26 -1.24 -9.22 2.96
N ILE A 27 -2.22 -10.12 3.10
CA ILE A 27 -3.65 -9.80 3.04
C ILE A 27 -4.31 -10.43 4.26
N ILE A 28 -4.99 -9.63 5.07
CA ILE A 28 -5.73 -10.11 6.26
C ILE A 28 -7.21 -9.78 6.07
N PRO A 29 -8.08 -10.80 5.99
CA PRO A 29 -9.52 -10.58 5.88
C PRO A 29 -10.08 -9.80 7.07
N MET A 30 -11.01 -8.89 6.78
CA MET A 30 -11.60 -7.93 7.73
C MET A 30 -10.56 -7.01 8.35
N PHE A 31 -9.51 -6.68 7.61
CA PHE A 31 -8.48 -5.74 8.04
C PHE A 31 -7.93 -4.94 6.87
N MET A 32 -7.00 -5.50 6.10
CA MET A 32 -6.30 -4.78 5.03
C MET A 32 -5.57 -5.70 4.03
N CYS A 33 -5.28 -5.14 2.86
CA CYS A 33 -4.45 -5.72 1.82
C CYS A 33 -3.17 -4.89 1.65
N GLN A 34 -2.01 -5.43 2.00
CA GLN A 34 -0.70 -4.76 1.96
C GLN A 34 0.13 -5.21 0.75
N GLY A 35 0.74 -4.24 0.08
CA GLY A 35 1.61 -4.41 -1.08
C GLY A 35 2.64 -3.28 -1.17
N GLY A 36 3.24 -3.10 -2.35
CA GLY A 36 4.19 -2.02 -2.60
C GLY A 36 5.65 -2.32 -2.22
N ASP A 37 5.95 -3.54 -1.76
CA ASP A 37 7.32 -4.04 -1.68
C ASP A 37 7.72 -4.61 -3.04
N PHE A 38 8.34 -3.78 -3.88
CA PHE A 38 8.82 -4.17 -5.21
C PHE A 38 10.28 -4.65 -5.22
N THR A 39 11.00 -4.55 -4.10
CA THR A 39 12.42 -4.97 -4.04
C THR A 39 12.58 -6.38 -3.49
N ALA A 40 11.90 -6.70 -2.38
CA ALA A 40 11.99 -8.00 -1.71
C ALA A 40 10.69 -8.81 -1.82
N GLY A 41 9.55 -8.16 -2.02
CA GLY A 41 8.24 -8.80 -2.20
C GLY A 41 7.71 -9.52 -0.95
N ASN A 42 8.26 -9.23 0.23
CA ASN A 42 7.94 -9.95 1.47
C ASN A 42 7.63 -9.02 2.67
N GLY A 43 7.67 -7.71 2.45
CA GLY A 43 7.41 -6.68 3.46
C GLY A 43 8.66 -6.09 4.10
N THR A 44 9.87 -6.57 3.78
CA THR A 44 11.13 -5.99 4.30
C THR A 44 11.75 -4.95 3.36
N GLY A 45 11.22 -4.82 2.15
CA GLY A 45 11.77 -3.98 1.10
C GLY A 45 10.92 -2.74 0.78
N GLY A 46 11.14 -2.20 -0.40
CA GLY A 46 10.56 -0.95 -0.86
C GLY A 46 11.47 0.25 -0.57
N GLU A 47 11.43 1.22 -1.46
CA GLU A 47 12.17 2.48 -1.33
C GLU A 47 11.31 3.61 -1.88
N SER A 48 11.49 4.82 -1.36
CA SER A 48 10.75 5.98 -1.83
C SER A 48 11.50 6.69 -2.97
N ILE A 49 10.78 7.53 -3.73
CA ILE A 49 11.44 8.41 -4.71
C ILE A 49 12.33 9.48 -4.06
N TYR A 50 12.22 9.67 -2.75
CA TYR A 50 13.00 10.63 -1.97
C TYR A 50 14.20 10.00 -1.26
N GLY A 51 14.44 8.69 -1.45
CA GLY A 51 15.45 7.89 -0.73
C GLY A 51 14.84 6.68 -0.03
N GLU A 52 15.58 6.06 0.90
CA GLU A 52 15.14 4.82 1.56
C GLU A 52 13.83 5.00 2.33
N LYS A 53 13.71 6.10 3.09
CA LYS A 53 12.56 6.42 3.94
C LYS A 53 12.25 7.92 3.94
N PHE A 54 11.00 8.28 4.21
CA PHE A 54 10.57 9.66 4.39
C PHE A 54 9.59 9.85 5.56
N ALA A 55 9.44 11.10 5.99
CA ALA A 55 8.66 11.48 7.16
C ALA A 55 7.15 11.29 6.98
N ASP A 56 6.42 11.17 8.09
CA ASP A 56 4.96 11.23 8.09
C ASP A 56 4.52 12.68 7.81
N GLU A 57 3.57 12.88 6.89
CA GLU A 57 3.14 14.23 6.51
C GLU A 57 1.95 14.72 7.35
N ASP A 58 0.79 14.07 7.21
CA ASP A 58 -0.45 14.55 7.78
C ASP A 58 -1.34 13.39 8.24
N PHE A 59 -1.78 13.44 9.50
CA PHE A 59 -2.70 12.47 10.10
C PHE A 59 -4.14 13.00 10.17
N SER A 60 -4.46 14.06 9.41
CA SER A 60 -5.81 14.64 9.36
C SER A 60 -6.88 13.65 8.90
N PHE A 61 -6.52 12.73 8.01
CA PHE A 61 -7.41 11.66 7.56
C PHE A 61 -7.31 10.43 8.46
N LYS A 62 -8.48 9.96 8.90
CA LYS A 62 -8.65 8.81 9.79
C LYS A 62 -9.11 7.59 9.02
N HIS A 63 -8.83 6.41 9.54
CA HIS A 63 -9.21 5.13 8.94
C HIS A 63 -10.66 4.75 9.28
N THR A 64 -11.60 5.65 8.98
CA THR A 64 -13.01 5.52 9.41
C THR A 64 -13.82 4.56 8.56
N GLU A 65 -13.42 4.31 7.32
CA GLU A 65 -14.17 3.53 6.34
C GLU A 65 -13.29 2.51 5.59
N PRO A 66 -13.89 1.48 4.95
CA PRO A 66 -13.14 0.59 4.08
C PRO A 66 -12.65 1.30 2.81
N TYR A 67 -11.67 0.67 2.17
CA TYR A 67 -11.07 1.06 0.91
C TYR A 67 -10.28 2.38 0.93
N LEU A 68 -9.72 2.73 2.09
CA LEU A 68 -8.76 3.81 2.23
C LEU A 68 -7.36 3.29 1.90
N LEU A 69 -6.58 4.11 1.19
CA LEU A 69 -5.17 3.89 0.94
C LEU A 69 -4.35 4.56 2.04
N SER A 70 -3.45 3.80 2.64
CA SER A 70 -2.61 4.27 3.75
C SER A 70 -1.21 3.68 3.68
N MET A 71 -0.22 4.42 4.19
CA MET A 71 1.19 4.05 4.12
C MET A 71 1.54 2.99 5.16
N ALA A 72 2.22 1.93 4.72
CA ALA A 72 2.84 0.99 5.63
C ALA A 72 4.20 1.53 6.08
N ASN A 73 4.47 1.46 7.38
CA ASN A 73 5.72 1.90 7.98
C ASN A 73 6.18 0.91 9.07
N SER A 74 7.42 1.07 9.53
CA SER A 74 8.03 0.31 10.63
C SER A 74 8.26 1.17 11.87
N GLY A 75 7.39 2.17 12.08
CA GLY A 75 7.54 3.21 13.11
C GLY A 75 7.47 4.63 12.53
N PRO A 76 7.49 5.65 13.39
CA PRO A 76 7.37 7.06 12.96
C PRO A 76 8.44 7.44 11.93
N ASN A 77 8.04 8.17 10.89
CA ASN A 77 8.91 8.69 9.83
C ASN A 77 9.69 7.61 9.05
N THR A 78 9.09 6.42 8.88
CA THR A 78 9.70 5.32 8.13
C THR A 78 8.90 4.90 6.89
N ASN A 79 8.23 5.87 6.26
CA ASN A 79 7.47 5.60 5.05
C ASN A 79 8.42 5.26 3.89
N GLY A 80 8.12 4.17 3.18
CA GLY A 80 8.81 3.78 1.95
C GLY A 80 7.82 3.74 0.80
N SER A 81 7.82 2.66 0.03
CA SER A 81 6.84 2.44 -1.04
C SER A 81 5.67 1.55 -0.69
N GLN A 82 5.73 0.90 0.48
CA GLN A 82 4.70 -0.02 0.91
C GLN A 82 3.43 0.72 1.32
N PHE A 83 2.30 0.18 0.92
CA PHE A 83 0.98 0.72 1.23
C PHE A 83 0.01 -0.42 1.54
N PHE A 84 -1.10 -0.07 2.14
CA PHE A 84 -2.22 -0.99 2.33
C PHE A 84 -3.54 -0.33 1.97
N ILE A 85 -4.49 -1.19 1.58
CA ILE A 85 -5.89 -0.83 1.33
C ILE A 85 -6.72 -1.42 2.48
N THR A 86 -7.47 -0.60 3.21
CA THR A 86 -8.35 -1.09 4.27
C THR A 86 -9.54 -1.84 3.68
N THR A 87 -10.04 -2.86 4.37
CA THR A 87 -11.32 -3.53 4.01
C THR A 87 -12.41 -3.31 5.04
N VAL A 88 -12.06 -2.70 6.17
CA VAL A 88 -12.95 -2.26 7.26
C VAL A 88 -12.44 -0.95 7.87
N SER A 89 -13.22 -0.36 8.77
CA SER A 89 -12.76 0.73 9.64
C SER A 89 -11.61 0.24 10.55
N THR A 90 -10.50 0.97 10.60
CA THR A 90 -9.29 0.57 11.36
C THR A 90 -8.75 1.71 12.24
N PRO A 91 -9.57 2.29 13.15
CA PRO A 91 -9.21 3.50 13.91
C PRO A 91 -7.97 3.35 14.81
N TRP A 92 -7.54 2.13 15.14
CA TRP A 92 -6.31 1.89 15.91
C TRP A 92 -5.02 2.21 15.15
N LEU A 93 -5.12 2.45 13.84
CA LEU A 93 -4.02 2.89 12.96
C LEU A 93 -3.94 4.42 12.85
N ASP A 94 -4.94 5.15 13.38
CA ASP A 94 -4.96 6.61 13.34
C ASP A 94 -3.77 7.21 14.10
N GLY A 95 -3.14 8.23 13.51
CA GLY A 95 -1.93 8.86 14.06
C GLY A 95 -0.66 8.01 13.98
N LYS A 96 -0.73 6.80 13.40
CA LYS A 96 0.42 5.90 13.17
C LYS A 96 0.70 5.68 11.70
N HIS A 97 -0.35 5.64 10.87
CA HIS A 97 -0.26 5.46 9.44
C HIS A 97 -0.92 6.63 8.72
N VAL A 98 -0.27 7.15 7.69
CA VAL A 98 -0.76 8.29 6.91
C VAL A 98 -1.74 7.79 5.85
N VAL A 99 -3.00 8.19 5.98
CA VAL A 99 -4.01 7.98 4.93
C VAL A 99 -3.81 9.03 3.84
N PHE A 100 -3.70 8.58 2.59
CA PHE A 100 -3.38 9.46 1.45
C PHE A 100 -4.29 9.29 0.24
N GLY A 101 -5.27 8.38 0.30
CA GLY A 101 -6.20 8.18 -0.82
C GLY A 101 -7.35 7.25 -0.48
N LYS A 102 -8.22 7.03 -1.47
CA LYS A 102 -9.38 6.14 -1.39
C LYS A 102 -9.61 5.46 -2.74
N VAL A 103 -10.05 4.20 -2.71
CA VAL A 103 -10.51 3.49 -3.90
C VAL A 103 -11.84 4.10 -4.35
N LEU A 104 -11.86 4.64 -5.57
CA LEU A 104 -13.08 5.20 -6.17
C LEU A 104 -13.86 4.16 -6.97
N ASP A 105 -13.17 3.20 -7.59
CA ASP A 105 -13.74 2.10 -8.36
C ASP A 105 -12.92 0.81 -8.16
N GLY A 106 -13.54 -0.35 -8.33
CA GLY A 106 -12.88 -1.65 -8.16
C GLY A 106 -12.91 -2.22 -6.73
N ALA A 107 -13.85 -1.78 -5.89
CA ALA A 107 -14.04 -2.34 -4.54
C ALA A 107 -14.28 -3.86 -4.54
N ASN A 108 -14.96 -4.37 -5.57
CA ASN A 108 -15.14 -5.81 -5.81
C ASN A 108 -13.81 -6.54 -6.03
N VAL A 109 -12.83 -5.91 -6.68
CA VAL A 109 -11.48 -6.47 -6.88
C VAL A 109 -10.76 -6.57 -5.54
N VAL A 110 -10.81 -5.51 -4.72
CA VAL A 110 -10.21 -5.53 -3.36
C VAL A 110 -10.83 -6.64 -2.52
N LYS A 111 -12.16 -6.80 -2.57
CA LYS A 111 -12.86 -7.89 -1.88
C LYS A 111 -12.47 -9.28 -2.41
N ALA A 112 -12.26 -9.43 -3.71
CA ALA A 112 -11.80 -10.69 -4.30
C ALA A 112 -10.37 -11.02 -3.89
N MET A 113 -9.49 -10.00 -3.79
CA MET A 113 -8.12 -10.14 -3.26
C MET A 113 -8.14 -10.57 -1.79
N GLU A 114 -8.99 -9.95 -0.98
CA GLU A 114 -9.20 -10.29 0.42
C GLU A 114 -9.56 -11.77 0.60
N ALA A 115 -10.46 -12.29 -0.24
CA ALA A 115 -10.88 -13.68 -0.24
C ALA A 115 -9.78 -14.69 -0.65
N GLN A 116 -8.63 -14.23 -1.16
CA GLN A 116 -7.48 -15.10 -1.47
C GLN A 116 -6.62 -15.42 -0.25
N SER A 117 -6.90 -14.86 0.93
CA SER A 117 -6.08 -15.04 2.11
C SER A 117 -6.87 -15.52 3.33
N SER A 118 -6.12 -15.98 4.34
CA SER A 118 -6.65 -16.33 5.65
C SER A 118 -6.12 -15.37 6.72
N GLN A 119 -6.54 -15.55 7.97
CA GLN A 119 -6.09 -14.73 9.10
C GLN A 119 -4.56 -14.72 9.31
N GLY A 120 -3.83 -15.69 8.73
CA GLY A 120 -2.37 -15.75 8.76
C GLY A 120 -1.67 -14.76 7.80
N GLY A 121 -2.41 -13.98 7.00
CA GLY A 121 -1.83 -12.95 6.14
C GLY A 121 -1.29 -13.45 4.79
N ARG A 122 -0.97 -14.74 4.67
CA ARG A 122 -0.43 -15.33 3.44
C ARG A 122 -1.55 -15.69 2.47
N THR A 123 -1.40 -15.23 1.23
CA THR A 123 -2.33 -15.52 0.13
C THR A 123 -2.16 -16.95 -0.38
N ALA A 124 -3.28 -17.61 -0.70
CA ALA A 124 -3.31 -18.95 -1.29
C ALA A 124 -2.79 -18.95 -2.73
N ARG A 125 -2.99 -17.84 -3.43
CA ARG A 125 -2.47 -17.58 -4.78
C ARG A 125 -1.80 -16.22 -4.82
N PRO A 126 -0.72 -16.04 -5.60
CA PRO A 126 -0.10 -14.75 -5.78
C PRO A 126 -1.11 -13.71 -6.28
N VAL A 127 -1.24 -12.60 -5.57
CA VAL A 127 -2.03 -11.44 -5.99
C VAL A 127 -1.05 -10.39 -6.47
N ILE A 128 -1.09 -10.08 -7.77
CA ILE A 128 -0.03 -9.32 -8.46
C ILE A 128 -0.65 -8.12 -9.17
N ILE A 129 0.03 -6.97 -9.10
CA ILE A 129 -0.30 -5.78 -9.88
C ILE A 129 0.20 -6.00 -11.32
N ALA A 130 -0.65 -6.54 -12.19
CA ALA A 130 -0.28 -6.85 -13.57
C ALA A 130 0.04 -5.59 -14.42
N GLY A 131 -0.59 -4.45 -14.08
CA GLY A 131 -0.37 -3.17 -14.71
C GLY A 131 -0.87 -2.03 -13.82
N CYS A 132 -0.22 -0.87 -13.91
CA CYS A 132 -0.58 0.32 -13.17
C CYS A 132 -0.20 1.56 -13.99
N GLY A 133 -0.87 2.67 -13.73
CA GLY A 133 -0.63 3.95 -14.41
C GLY A 133 -1.56 5.03 -13.88
N GLN A 134 -1.38 6.26 -14.37
CA GLN A 134 -2.24 7.39 -14.04
C GLN A 134 -3.30 7.56 -15.14
N ILE A 135 -4.55 7.78 -14.72
CA ILE A 135 -5.62 8.22 -15.62
C ILE A 135 -5.53 9.76 -15.70
N ALA A 136 -5.40 10.28 -16.92
CA ALA A 136 -5.29 11.72 -17.22
C ALA A 136 -6.66 12.35 -17.44
#